data_AF-A0A662ISC3-F1
#
_entry.id   AF-A0A662ISC3-F1
#
_cell.length_a   1.000
_cell.length_b   1.000
_cell.length_c   1.000
_cell.angle_alpha   90.00
_cell.angle_beta   90.00
_cell.angle_gamma   90.00
#
_symmetry.space_group_name_H-M   'P 1'
#
loop_
_entity.id
_entity.type
_entity.pdbx_description
1 polymer ?
#
loop_
_entity_poly.entity_id
_entity_poly.type
_entity_poly.pdbx_seq_one_letter_code
_entity_poly.pdbx_strand_id
1 'polypeptide(L)'
;MNEIAHKVGDALTALTLLKFSKIQRLTVSEDEEELRRRALAVKPVLQDLLRDIENTIKSGYGPSPLLRALQEEYGYADIRRVREKLRKALNALERIEERSYKEEDFEELEKLLECIAYEASSRSQELVARAGRY
;
A
#
# COMPACT_ATOMS: atom_id res chain seq x y z
N MET A 1 -11.98 8.90 5.97
CA MET A 1 -11.65 7.57 5.42
C MET A 1 -11.31 7.61 3.94
N ASN A 2 -11.94 8.47 3.13
CA ASN A 2 -11.64 8.59 1.70
C ASN A 2 -10.20 8.98 1.35
N GLU A 3 -9.47 9.67 2.23
CA GLU A 3 -8.12 10.17 1.91
C GLU A 3 -7.07 9.07 1.72
N ILE A 4 -7.11 7.98 2.52
CA ILE A 4 -6.18 6.85 2.37
C ILE A 4 -6.51 6.10 1.08
N ALA A 5 -7.78 5.80 0.83
CA ALA A 5 -8.21 5.14 -0.40
C ALA A 5 -7.84 5.94 -1.66
N HIS A 6 -8.03 7.27 -1.63
CA HIS A 6 -7.61 8.14 -2.74
C HIS A 6 -6.09 8.18 -2.92
N LYS A 7 -5.31 8.33 -1.85
CA LYS A 7 -3.83 8.32 -1.94
C LYS A 7 -3.29 6.99 -2.46
N VAL A 8 -3.86 5.88 -2.00
CA VAL A 8 -3.45 4.54 -2.43
C VAL A 8 -3.86 4.29 -3.88
N GLY A 9 -5.07 4.68 -4.29
CA GLY A 9 -5.51 4.56 -5.68
C GLY A 9 -4.68 5.42 -6.64
N ASP A 10 -4.30 6.63 -6.23
CA ASP A 10 -3.43 7.50 -7.01
C ASP A 10 -2.02 6.91 -7.16
N ALA A 11 -1.46 6.39 -6.06
CA ALA A 11 -0.18 5.71 -6.06
C ALA A 11 -0.18 4.44 -6.93
N LEU A 12 -1.23 3.61 -6.86
CA LEU A 12 -1.40 2.45 -7.73
C LEU A 12 -1.41 2.84 -9.20
N THR A 13 -2.19 3.86 -9.57
CA THR A 13 -2.24 4.38 -10.94
C THR A 13 -0.85 4.81 -11.42
N ALA A 14 -0.13 5.56 -10.58
CA ALA A 14 1.20 6.03 -10.90
C ALA A 14 2.23 4.88 -11.05
N LEU A 15 2.16 3.87 -10.17
CA LEU A 15 2.99 2.67 -10.25
C LEU A 15 2.74 1.89 -11.54
N THR A 16 1.48 1.69 -11.93
CA THR A 16 1.13 1.00 -13.18
C THR A 16 1.69 1.75 -14.40
N LEU A 17 1.58 3.07 -14.44
CA LEU A 17 2.14 3.89 -15.52
C LEU A 17 3.67 3.86 -15.57
N LEU A 18 4.34 3.88 -14.40
CA LEU A 18 5.79 3.68 -14.31
C LEU A 18 6.19 2.28 -14.80
N LYS A 19 5.45 1.23 -14.43
CA LYS A 19 5.69 -0.15 -14.90
C LYS A 19 5.57 -0.24 -16.42
N PHE A 20 4.53 0.35 -16.98
CA PHE A 20 4.33 0.41 -18.44
C PHE A 20 5.48 1.14 -19.14
N SER A 21 5.89 2.30 -18.61
CA SER A 21 6.98 3.08 -19.19
C SER A 21 8.35 2.40 -19.06
N LYS A 22 8.69 1.88 -17.87
CA LYS A 22 10.06 1.47 -17.52
C LYS A 22 10.34 -0.01 -17.69
N ILE A 23 9.35 -0.86 -17.46
CA ILE A 23 9.50 -2.31 -17.60
C ILE A 23 9.02 -2.75 -18.98
N GLN A 24 7.82 -2.32 -19.38
CA GLN A 24 7.20 -2.76 -20.64
C GLN A 24 7.57 -1.87 -21.85
N ARG A 25 8.31 -0.77 -21.62
CA ARG A 25 8.78 0.18 -22.65
C ARG A 25 7.65 0.76 -23.51
N LEU A 26 6.47 0.92 -22.92
CA LEU A 26 5.33 1.56 -23.55
C LEU A 26 5.47 3.09 -23.49
N THR A 27 4.97 3.78 -24.51
CA THR A 27 4.92 5.24 -24.51
C THR A 27 3.84 5.70 -23.54
N VAL A 28 4.25 6.42 -22.50
CA VAL A 28 3.38 7.06 -21.52
C VAL A 28 3.58 8.56 -21.63
N SER A 29 2.49 9.33 -21.68
CA SER A 29 2.52 10.78 -21.85
C SER A 29 2.81 11.54 -20.55
N GLU A 30 2.63 10.90 -19.39
CA GLU A 30 2.90 11.50 -18.08
C GLU A 30 4.40 11.54 -17.78
N ASP A 31 4.80 12.60 -17.09
CA ASP A 31 6.17 12.83 -16.65
C ASP A 31 6.60 11.82 -15.58
N GLU A 32 7.81 11.27 -15.71
CA GLU A 32 8.33 10.28 -14.78
C GLU A 32 8.47 10.82 -13.35
N GLU A 33 8.93 12.06 -13.17
CA GLU A 33 9.11 12.62 -11.83
C GLU A 33 7.78 12.82 -11.14
N GLU A 34 6.75 13.24 -11.88
CA GLU A 34 5.40 13.38 -11.34
C GLU A 34 4.79 12.02 -10.97
N LEU A 35 4.94 11.00 -11.81
CA LEU A 35 4.50 9.65 -11.49
C LEU A 35 5.23 9.09 -10.26
N ARG A 36 6.54 9.32 -10.15
CA ARG A 36 7.31 8.92 -8.96
C ARG A 36 6.82 9.63 -7.71
N ARG A 37 6.57 10.94 -7.78
CA ARG A 37 6.05 11.72 -6.65
C ARG A 37 4.72 11.16 -6.15
N ARG A 38 3.80 10.84 -7.07
CA ARG A 38 2.49 10.23 -6.75
C ARG A 38 2.63 8.84 -6.13
N ALA A 39 3.51 7.99 -6.68
CA ALA A 39 3.82 6.69 -6.09
C ALA A 39 4.39 6.82 -4.67
N LEU A 40 5.29 7.77 -4.43
CA LEU A 40 5.91 8.01 -3.13
C LEU A 40 4.95 8.60 -2.08
N ALA A 41 3.79 9.13 -2.49
CA ALA A 41 2.79 9.68 -1.57
C ALA A 41 2.24 8.63 -0.59
N VAL A 42 2.40 7.34 -0.89
CA VAL A 42 1.98 6.23 -0.02
C VAL A 42 3.01 5.86 1.04
N LYS A 43 4.25 6.35 0.94
CA LYS A 43 5.35 6.07 1.89
C LYS A 43 4.95 6.33 3.35
N PRO A 44 4.28 7.45 3.70
CA PRO A 44 3.83 7.70 5.07
C PRO A 44 2.80 6.67 5.56
N VAL A 45 1.89 6.23 4.69
CA VAL A 45 0.86 5.22 5.03
C VAL A 45 1.53 3.90 5.40
N LEU A 46 2.54 3.47 4.64
CA LEU A 46 3.28 2.24 4.93
C LEU A 46 4.12 2.36 6.22
N GLN A 47 4.70 3.54 6.49
CA GLN A 47 5.45 3.81 7.72
C GLN A 47 4.55 3.78 8.96
N ASP A 48 3.35 4.37 8.87
CA ASP A 48 2.37 4.34 9.96
C ASP A 48 1.92 2.91 10.27
N LEU A 49 1.64 2.10 9.23
CA LEU A 49 1.32 0.68 9.41
C LEU A 49 2.47 -0.11 10.04
N LEU A 50 3.70 0.17 9.65
CA LEU A 50 4.86 -0.47 10.24
C LEU A 50 4.98 -0.13 11.73
N ARG A 51 4.75 1.14 12.09
CA ARG A 51 4.73 1.61 13.47
C ARG A 51 3.62 0.96 14.29
N ASP A 52 2.43 0.79 13.72
CA ASP A 52 1.31 0.09 14.34
C ASP A 52 1.64 -1.38 14.63
N ILE A 53 2.32 -2.07 13.71
CA ILE A 53 2.78 -3.44 13.96
C ILE A 53 3.78 -3.47 15.11
N GLU A 54 4.75 -2.56 15.12
CA GLU A 54 5.73 -2.49 16.20
C GLU A 54 5.09 -2.20 17.56
N ASN A 55 4.09 -1.32 17.59
CA ASN A 55 3.31 -1.04 18.80
C ASN A 55 2.53 -2.28 19.23
N THR A 56 1.86 -2.97 18.31
CA THR A 56 1.11 -4.21 18.58
C THR A 56 2.02 -5.28 19.19
N ILE A 57 3.22 -5.48 18.62
CA ILE A 57 4.21 -6.45 19.13
C ILE A 57 4.71 -6.06 20.53
N LYS A 58 4.97 -4.77 20.78
CA LYS A 58 5.52 -4.28 22.06
C LYS A 58 4.49 -4.28 23.19
N SER A 59 3.25 -3.92 22.88
CA SER A 59 2.22 -3.67 23.88
C SER A 59 1.29 -4.85 24.13
N GLY A 60 1.28 -5.86 23.24
CA GLY A 60 0.41 -7.04 23.36
C GLY A 60 -1.07 -6.74 23.08
N TYR A 61 -1.42 -5.51 22.67
CA TYR A 61 -2.75 -5.21 22.16
C TYR A 61 -3.00 -5.96 20.84
N GLY A 62 -4.25 -6.32 20.58
CA GLY A 62 -4.62 -7.02 19.36
C GLY A 62 -4.37 -6.18 18.10
N PRO A 63 -4.07 -6.82 16.94
CA PRO A 63 -3.80 -6.11 15.69
C PRO A 63 -4.99 -5.25 15.29
N SER A 64 -4.70 -4.07 14.73
CA SER A 64 -5.71 -3.19 14.15
C SER A 64 -6.45 -3.93 13.01
N PRO A 65 -7.70 -3.54 12.68
CA PRO A 65 -8.47 -4.23 11.64
C PRO A 65 -7.74 -4.31 10.30
N LEU A 66 -6.99 -3.27 9.94
CA LEU A 66 -6.21 -3.26 8.69
C LEU A 66 -5.03 -4.23 8.74
N LEU A 67 -4.39 -4.38 9.90
CA LEU A 67 -3.33 -5.38 10.09
C LEU A 67 -3.88 -6.81 10.05
N ARG A 68 -5.08 -7.04 10.59
CA ARG A 68 -5.74 -8.36 10.49
C ARG A 68 -6.04 -8.72 9.05
N ALA A 69 -6.58 -7.78 8.27
CA ALA A 69 -6.84 -8.02 6.87
C ALA A 69 -5.56 -8.31 6.08
N LEU A 70 -4.45 -7.59 6.35
CA LEU A 70 -3.15 -7.92 5.77
C LEU A 70 -2.66 -9.33 6.20
N GLN A 71 -2.88 -9.73 7.45
CA GLN A 71 -2.57 -11.09 7.90
C GLN A 71 -3.39 -12.14 7.14
N GLU A 72 -4.68 -11.90 6.91
CA GLU A 72 -5.57 -12.79 6.17
C GLU A 72 -5.18 -12.89 4.69
N GLU A 73 -4.96 -11.76 4.02
CA GLU A 73 -4.56 -11.68 2.60
C GLU A 73 -3.26 -12.44 2.32
N TYR A 74 -2.28 -12.32 3.21
CA TYR A 74 -1.02 -13.05 3.07
C TYR A 74 -1.03 -14.46 3.68
N GLY A 75 -2.13 -14.88 4.32
CA GLY A 75 -2.23 -16.17 5.02
C GLY A 75 -1.25 -16.29 6.21
N TYR A 76 -0.91 -15.17 6.85
CA TYR A 76 0.07 -15.10 7.91
C TYR A 76 -0.56 -15.07 9.30
N ALA A 77 -0.41 -16.17 10.05
CA ALA A 77 -0.72 -16.21 11.47
C ALA A 77 0.19 -15.29 12.32
N ASP A 78 1.43 -15.06 11.88
CA ASP A 78 2.41 -14.22 12.59
C ASP A 78 2.54 -12.83 11.96
N ILE A 79 2.20 -11.80 12.74
CA ILE A 79 2.28 -10.39 12.33
C ILE A 79 3.70 -9.93 11.99
N ARG A 80 4.74 -10.63 12.46
CA ARG A 80 6.13 -10.36 12.09
C ARG A 80 6.38 -10.56 10.59
N ARG A 81 5.63 -11.47 9.94
CA ARG A 81 5.72 -11.67 8.48
C ARG A 81 5.11 -10.49 7.72
N VAL A 82 4.02 -9.92 8.23
CA VAL A 82 3.44 -8.67 7.67
C VAL A 82 4.43 -7.51 7.82
N ARG A 83 5.14 -7.42 8.95
CA ARG A 83 6.21 -6.44 9.14
C ARG A 83 7.30 -6.54 8.07
N GLU A 84 7.73 -7.76 7.74
CA GLU A 84 8.73 -7.99 6.70
C GLU A 84 8.22 -7.57 5.32
N LYS A 85 6.94 -7.83 5.02
CA LYS A 85 6.29 -7.38 3.79
C LYS A 85 6.25 -5.85 3.67
N LEU A 86 5.85 -5.15 4.74
CA LEU A 86 5.89 -3.68 4.75
C LEU A 86 7.30 -3.12 4.55
N ARG A 87 8.33 -3.75 5.15
CA ARG A 87 9.73 -3.35 4.94
C ARG A 87 10.18 -3.57 3.50
N LYS A 88 9.79 -4.68 2.87
CA LYS A 88 10.09 -4.93 1.45
C LYS A 88 9.45 -3.89 0.55
N ALA A 89 8.19 -3.53 0.81
CA ALA A 89 7.51 -2.47 0.08
C ALA A 89 8.17 -1.09 0.26
N LEU A 90 8.58 -0.73 1.48
CA LEU A 90 9.33 0.51 1.71
C LEU A 90 10.66 0.53 0.94
N ASN A 91 11.40 -0.59 0.92
CA ASN A 91 12.62 -0.70 0.13
C ASN A 91 12.36 -0.62 -1.38
N ALA A 92 11.21 -1.13 -1.86
CA ALA A 92 10.78 -0.99 -3.25
C ALA A 92 10.48 0.48 -3.59
N LEU A 93 9.83 1.22 -2.69
CA LEU A 93 9.63 2.67 -2.86
C LEU A 93 10.95 3.44 -2.90
N GLU A 94 11.92 3.09 -2.06
CA GLU A 94 13.28 3.70 -2.10
C GLU A 94 13.97 3.43 -3.45
N ARG A 95 13.85 2.21 -3.99
CA ARG A 95 14.39 1.92 -5.33
C ARG A 95 13.70 2.73 -6.44
N ILE A 96 12.38 2.92 -6.35
CA ILE A 96 11.63 3.82 -7.24
C ILE A 96 12.10 5.27 -7.08
N GLU A 97 12.40 5.70 -5.86
CA GLU A 97 12.97 7.02 -5.56
C GLU A 97 14.38 7.19 -6.18
N GLU A 98 15.15 6.12 -6.27
CA GLU A 98 16.49 6.11 -6.89
C GLU A 98 16.46 5.87 -8.41
N ARG A 99 15.27 5.70 -9.01
CA ARG A 99 15.08 5.29 -10.43
C ARG A 99 15.67 3.91 -10.75
N SER A 100 15.81 3.06 -9.74
CA SER A 100 16.33 1.68 -9.84
C SER A 100 15.17 0.69 -9.98
N TYR A 101 14.42 0.80 -11.07
CA TYR A 101 13.18 0.06 -11.28
C TYR A 101 13.41 -1.44 -11.49
N LYS A 102 12.69 -2.28 -10.74
CA LYS A 102 12.61 -3.73 -10.95
C LYS A 102 11.16 -4.17 -11.02
N GLU A 103 10.88 -5.18 -11.84
CA GLU A 103 9.52 -5.74 -11.96
C GLU A 103 8.97 -6.21 -10.61
N GLU A 104 9.80 -6.90 -9.81
CA GLU A 104 9.46 -7.37 -8.47
C GLU A 104 9.05 -6.24 -7.51
N ASP A 105 9.59 -5.02 -7.70
CA ASP A 105 9.24 -3.86 -6.87
C ASP A 105 7.80 -3.41 -7.13
N PHE A 106 7.38 -3.43 -8.40
CA PHE A 106 6.01 -3.10 -8.77
C PHE A 106 5.03 -4.16 -8.28
N GLU A 107 5.33 -5.45 -8.44
CA GLU A 107 4.44 -6.52 -7.99
C GLU A 107 4.24 -6.51 -6.46
N GLU A 108 5.33 -6.30 -5.70
CA GLU A 108 5.26 -6.25 -4.24
C GLU A 108 4.46 -5.02 -3.76
N LEU A 109 4.62 -3.87 -4.44
CA LEU A 109 3.87 -2.66 -4.13
C LEU A 109 2.40 -2.74 -4.54
N GLU A 110 2.11 -3.15 -5.77
CA GLU A 110 0.75 -3.29 -6.31
C GLU A 110 -0.09 -4.19 -5.41
N LYS A 111 0.40 -5.40 -5.09
CA LYS A 111 -0.33 -6.35 -4.24
C LYS A 111 -0.62 -5.80 -2.83
N LEU A 112 0.35 -5.13 -2.21
CA LEU A 112 0.17 -4.57 -0.87
C LEU A 112 -0.84 -3.41 -0.89
N LEU A 113 -0.72 -2.51 -1.86
CA LEU A 113 -1.57 -1.33 -1.98
C LEU A 113 -3.00 -1.70 -2.37
N GLU A 114 -3.19 -2.69 -3.22
CA GLU A 114 -4.53 -3.23 -3.55
C GLU A 114 -5.24 -3.77 -2.31
N CYS A 115 -4.55 -4.52 -1.45
CA CYS A 115 -5.11 -4.99 -0.19
C CYS A 115 -5.52 -3.82 0.72
N ILE A 116 -4.65 -2.81 0.86
CA ILE A 116 -4.95 -1.62 1.66
C ILE A 116 -6.16 -0.85 1.09
N ALA A 117 -6.23 -0.71 -0.23
CA ALA A 117 -7.33 -0.02 -0.90
C ALA A 117 -8.66 -0.76 -0.73
N TYR A 118 -8.65 -2.09 -0.90
CA TYR A 118 -9.83 -2.95 -0.72
C TYR A 118 -10.39 -2.81 0.70
N GLU A 119 -9.54 -2.90 1.71
CA GLU A 119 -9.95 -2.81 3.12
C GLU A 119 -10.44 -1.41 3.52
N ALA A 120 -9.73 -0.37 3.05
CA ALA A 120 -10.17 1.02 3.27
C ALA A 120 -11.54 1.30 2.63
N SER A 121 -11.81 0.70 1.46
CA SER A 121 -13.08 0.82 0.74
C SER A 121 -14.20 0.03 1.42
N SER A 122 -13.96 -1.25 1.73
CA SER A 122 -14.91 -2.15 2.43
C SER A 122 -15.40 -1.53 3.74
N ARG A 123 -14.47 -1.00 4.55
CA ARG A 123 -14.80 -0.35 5.81
C ARG A 123 -15.59 0.95 5.63
N SER A 124 -15.35 1.69 4.55
CA SER A 124 -16.14 2.88 4.21
C SER A 124 -17.58 2.49 3.83
N GLN A 125 -17.76 1.40 3.08
CA GLN A 125 -19.07 0.88 2.69
C GLN A 125 -19.88 0.36 3.89
N GLU A 126 -19.25 -0.36 4.83
CA GLU A 126 -19.92 -0.82 6.06
C GLU A 126 -20.43 0.34 6.93
N LEU A 127 -19.66 1.42 7.02
CA LEU A 127 -20.06 2.61 7.79
C LEU A 127 -21.21 3.37 7.12
N VAL A 128 -21.18 3.52 5.80
CA VAL A 128 -22.29 4.12 5.04
C VAL A 128 -23.55 3.26 5.16
N ALA A 129 -23.42 1.94 5.04
CA ALA A 129 -24.53 1.00 5.18
C ALA A 129 -25.13 0.93 6.60
N ARG A 130 -24.35 1.29 7.63
CA ARG A 130 -24.84 1.48 9.01
C ARG A 130 -25.47 2.86 9.21
N ALA A 131 -24.92 3.90 8.61
CA ALA A 131 -25.44 5.26 8.71
C ALA A 131 -26.78 5.42 7.98
N GLY A 132 -26.98 4.73 6.85
CA GLY A 132 -28.26 4.74 6.12
C GLY A 132 -29.38 3.87 6.72
N ARG A 133 -29.14 3.21 7.87
CA ARG A 133 -30.16 2.47 8.62
C ARG A 133 -30.75 3.27 9.80
N TYR A 134 -30.30 4.51 9.99
CA TYR A 134 -30.87 5.50 10.91
C TYR A 134 -31.46 6.66 10.10
#